data_AF-A0A6G3X453-F1
#
_entry.id   AF-A0A6G3X453-F1
#
_cell.length_a   1.000
_cell.length_b   1.000
_cell.length_c   1.000
_cell.angle_alpha   90.00
_cell.angle_beta   90.00
_cell.angle_gamma   90.00
#
_symmetry.space_group_name_H-M   'P 1'
#
loop_
_entity.id
_entity.type
_entity.pdbx_description
1 polymer ?
#
loop_
_entity_poly.entity_id
_entity_poly.type
_entity_poly.pdbx_seq_one_letter_code
_entity_poly.pdbx_strand_id
1 'polypeptide(L)'
;RASAVAGGLRDRGVGPDDIVAVTIPRGADMVVAVVAVLVAGAAYLPVDSTQPPDRVAAVLADAAPALVLTPGELRALETAAVSVAPMADPDPASAAYVIYTSGST
;
A
#
# COMPACT_ATOMS: atom_id res chain seq x y z
N ARG A 1 11.95 -2.64 -9.29
CA ARG A 1 11.51 -2.79 -7.87
C ARG A 1 10.00 -2.68 -7.77
N ALA A 2 9.41 -1.50 -7.96
CA ALA A 2 7.96 -1.29 -7.79
C ALA A 2 7.06 -2.23 -8.60
N SER A 3 7.28 -2.39 -9.92
CA SER A 3 6.48 -3.29 -10.77
C SER A 3 6.59 -4.77 -10.38
N ALA A 4 7.71 -5.17 -9.77
CA ALA A 4 7.94 -6.52 -9.28
C ALA A 4 7.13 -6.77 -7.99
N VAL A 5 7.18 -5.79 -7.06
CA VAL A 5 6.36 -5.78 -5.84
C VAL A 5 4.87 -5.74 -6.19
N ALA A 6 4.48 -4.95 -7.19
CA ALA A 6 3.10 -4.85 -7.67
C ALA A 6 2.55 -6.19 -8.19
N GLY A 7 3.38 -6.99 -8.85
CA GLY A 7 3.04 -8.36 -9.23
C GLY A 7 2.67 -9.21 -8.01
N GLY A 8 3.53 -9.22 -6.99
CA GLY A 8 3.26 -9.97 -5.76
C GLY A 8 2.09 -9.42 -4.92
N LEU A 9 1.78 -8.12 -5.02
CA LEU A 9 0.54 -7.56 -4.45
C LEU A 9 -0.70 -8.14 -5.16
N ARG A 10 -0.69 -8.20 -6.50
CA ARG A 10 -1.78 -8.79 -7.29
C ARG A 10 -1.93 -10.29 -7.05
N ASP A 11 -0.82 -11.02 -6.89
CA ASP A 11 -0.84 -12.44 -6.54
C ASP A 11 -1.50 -12.70 -5.16
N ARG A 12 -1.52 -11.68 -4.30
CA ARG A 12 -2.24 -11.67 -3.01
C ARG A 12 -3.66 -11.14 -3.10
N GLY A 13 -4.15 -10.89 -4.30
CA GLY A 13 -5.52 -10.45 -4.57
C GLY A 13 -5.74 -8.93 -4.58
N VAL A 14 -4.69 -8.11 -4.43
CA VAL A 14 -4.83 -6.64 -4.47
C VAL A 14 -5.14 -6.17 -5.90
N GLY A 15 -6.17 -5.34 -6.04
CA GLY A 15 -6.59 -4.77 -7.31
C GLY A 15 -7.28 -3.40 -7.20
N PRO A 16 -8.07 -3.01 -8.22
CA PRO A 16 -8.87 -1.80 -8.19
C PRO A 16 -9.77 -1.72 -6.97
N ASP A 17 -9.97 -0.50 -6.45
CA ASP A 17 -10.78 -0.16 -5.27
C ASP A 17 -10.26 -0.69 -3.92
N ASP A 18 -9.21 -1.52 -3.90
CA ASP A 18 -8.56 -1.93 -2.66
C ASP A 18 -7.71 -0.81 -2.05
N ILE A 19 -7.61 -0.84 -0.72
CA ILE A 19 -6.70 0.01 0.06
C ILE A 19 -5.54 -0.85 0.57
N VAL A 20 -4.30 -0.41 0.32
CA VAL A 20 -3.09 -0.99 0.93
C VAL A 20 -2.52 0.01 1.93
N ALA A 21 -2.50 -0.37 3.21
CA ALA A 21 -1.84 0.42 4.25
C ALA A 21 -0.32 0.30 4.12
N VAL A 22 0.40 1.43 4.16
CA VAL A 22 1.86 1.48 4.03
C VAL A 22 2.45 1.99 5.35
N THR A 23 3.16 1.12 6.06
CA THR A 23 3.80 1.44 7.36
C THR A 23 5.32 1.59 7.23
N ILE A 24 5.80 1.90 6.03
CA ILE A 24 7.23 1.96 5.73
C ILE A 24 7.74 3.37 6.05
N PRO A 25 8.83 3.51 6.84
CA PRO A 25 9.41 4.81 7.14
C PRO A 25 9.79 5.60 5.89
N ARG A 26 9.80 6.94 6.00
CA ARG A 26 10.18 7.83 4.90
C ARG A 26 11.55 7.46 4.33
N GLY A 27 11.60 7.26 3.02
CA GLY A 27 12.80 6.86 2.30
C GLY A 27 12.46 6.27 0.93
N ALA A 28 13.47 5.75 0.23
CA ALA A 28 13.29 5.16 -1.10
C ALA A 28 12.31 3.98 -1.09
N ASP A 29 12.33 3.16 -0.04
CA ASP A 29 11.44 2.00 0.09
C ASP A 29 9.97 2.39 0.23
N MET A 30 9.67 3.52 0.90
CA MET A 30 8.32 4.07 0.95
C MET A 30 7.84 4.47 -0.46
N VAL A 31 8.70 5.11 -1.25
CA VAL A 31 8.36 5.48 -2.64
C VAL A 31 8.14 4.23 -3.49
N VAL A 32 8.97 3.20 -3.36
CA VAL A 32 8.79 1.92 -4.04
C VAL A 32 7.45 1.28 -3.67
N ALA A 33 7.10 1.28 -2.39
CA ALA A 33 5.83 0.74 -1.90
C ALA A 33 4.63 1.51 -2.47
N VAL A 34 4.63 2.85 -2.40
CA VAL A 34 3.55 3.68 -2.95
C VAL A 34 3.38 3.42 -4.45
N VAL A 35 4.47 3.46 -5.22
CA VAL A 35 4.39 3.19 -6.67
C VAL A 35 3.95 1.76 -6.95
N ALA A 36 4.37 0.77 -6.16
CA ALA A 36 3.93 -0.61 -6.33
C ALA A 36 2.43 -0.79 -6.10
N VAL A 37 1.86 -0.12 -5.10
CA VAL A 37 0.41 -0.12 -4.84
C VAL A 37 -0.36 0.50 -6.00
N LEU A 38 0.08 1.66 -6.50
CA LEU A 38 -0.54 2.31 -7.66
C LEU A 38 -0.41 1.47 -8.94
N VAL A 39 0.75 0.85 -9.18
CA VAL A 39 0.96 -0.06 -10.30
C VAL A 39 0.06 -1.29 -10.17
N ALA A 40 -0.18 -1.78 -8.95
CA ALA A 40 -1.11 -2.88 -8.71
C ALA A 40 -2.58 -2.50 -9.00
N GLY A 41 -2.89 -1.20 -9.02
CA GLY A 41 -4.22 -0.63 -9.28
C GLY A 41 -4.98 -0.21 -8.02
N ALA A 42 -4.34 -0.26 -6.85
CA ALA A 42 -4.94 0.01 -5.55
C ALA A 42 -4.61 1.42 -5.03
N ALA A 43 -5.37 1.87 -4.04
CA ALA A 43 -5.11 3.10 -3.29
C ALA A 43 -4.12 2.83 -2.15
N TYR A 44 -3.17 3.73 -1.91
CA TYR A 44 -2.31 3.62 -0.72
C TYR A 44 -2.85 4.44 0.46
N LEU A 45 -2.70 3.90 1.66
CA LEU A 45 -2.98 4.59 2.92
C LEU A 45 -1.69 4.70 3.73
N PRO A 46 -1.08 5.89 3.87
CA PRO A 46 0.10 6.04 4.73
C PRO A 46 -0.31 5.91 6.19
N VAL A 47 0.33 5.00 6.91
CA VAL A 47 0.12 4.80 8.35
C VAL A 47 1.44 5.01 9.07
N ASP A 48 1.46 6.01 9.94
CA ASP A 48 2.62 6.30 10.77
C ASP A 48 2.63 5.37 12.00
N SER A 49 3.51 4.37 11.95
CA SER A 49 3.67 3.39 13.03
C SER A 49 4.25 3.97 14.33
N THR A 50 4.66 5.25 14.34
CA THR A 50 5.11 5.95 15.56
C THR A 50 3.96 6.57 16.33
N GLN A 51 2.75 6.62 15.77
CA GLN A 51 1.55 7.03 16.48
C GLN A 51 1.17 6.01 17.57
N PRO A 52 0.38 6.42 18.57
CA PRO A 52 -0.12 5.50 19.59
C PRO A 52 -0.81 4.28 18.96
N PRO A 53 -0.63 3.06 19.51
CA PRO A 53 -1.20 1.83 18.96
C PRO A 53 -2.71 1.90 18.72
N ASP A 54 -3.44 2.53 19.64
CA ASP A 54 -4.90 2.69 19.53
C ASP A 54 -5.28 3.56 18.32
N ARG A 55 -4.48 4.58 18.00
CA ARG A 55 -4.70 5.43 16.82
C ARG A 55 -4.44 4.66 15.53
N VAL A 56 -3.37 3.87 15.49
CA VAL A 56 -3.05 3.00 14.34
C VAL A 56 -4.17 1.97 14.16
N ALA A 57 -4.61 1.32 15.24
CA ALA A 57 -5.69 0.34 15.22
C ALA A 57 -7.01 0.96 14.74
N ALA A 58 -7.36 2.16 15.21
CA ALA A 58 -8.56 2.86 14.76
C ALA A 58 -8.52 3.19 13.26
N VAL A 59 -7.39 3.66 12.74
CA VAL A 59 -7.22 3.95 11.30
C VAL A 59 -7.33 2.66 10.48
N LEU A 60 -6.67 1.58 10.90
CA LEU A 60 -6.74 0.31 10.18
C LEU A 60 -8.13 -0.34 10.25
N ALA A 61 -8.84 -0.20 11.37
CA ALA A 61 -10.20 -0.71 11.54
C ALA A 61 -11.21 0.05 10.66
N ASP A 62 -11.08 1.38 10.56
CA ASP A 62 -11.96 2.22 9.74
C ASP A 62 -11.67 2.05 8.24
N ALA A 63 -10.39 2.00 7.85
CA ALA A 63 -10.00 1.87 6.44
C ALA A 63 -10.16 0.45 5.88
N ALA A 64 -10.17 -0.57 6.75
CA ALA A 64 -10.25 -1.99 6.39
C ALA A 64 -9.34 -2.37 5.18
N PRO A 65 -8.02 -2.09 5.22
CA PRO A 65 -7.17 -2.31 4.07
C PRO A 65 -7.07 -3.80 3.72
N ALA A 66 -7.03 -4.10 2.42
CA ALA A 66 -6.82 -5.46 1.92
C ALA A 66 -5.48 -6.04 2.37
N LEU A 67 -4.47 -5.18 2.55
CA LEU A 67 -3.13 -5.57 2.99
C LEU A 67 -2.43 -4.44 3.77
N VAL A 68 -1.59 -4.82 4.74
CA VAL A 68 -0.65 -3.90 5.42
C VAL A 68 0.77 -4.20 4.97
N LEU A 69 1.37 -3.26 4.25
CA LEU A 69 2.70 -3.34 3.68
C LEU A 69 3.73 -2.77 4.67
N THR A 70 4.43 -3.68 5.34
CA THR A 70 5.53 -3.39 6.25
C THR A 70 6.89 -3.44 5.52
N PRO A 71 8.00 -2.95 6.11
CA PRO A 71 9.33 -3.12 5.52
C PRO A 71 9.70 -4.59 5.27
N GLY A 72 9.28 -5.50 6.14
CA GLY A 72 9.50 -6.93 5.98
C GLY A 72 8.71 -7.52 4.81
N GLU A 73 7.44 -7.13 4.68
CA GLU A 73 6.58 -7.53 3.57
C GLU A 73 7.09 -7.01 2.22
N LEU A 74 7.54 -5.76 2.17
CA LEU A 74 8.15 -5.20 0.96
C LEU A 74 9.36 -6.05 0.53
N ARG A 75 10.27 -6.36 1.45
CA ARG A 75 11.46 -7.18 1.14
C ARG A 75 11.09 -8.61 0.71
N ALA A 76 10.08 -9.20 1.31
CA ALA A 76 9.58 -10.52 0.93
C ALA A 76 9.05 -10.51 -0.51
N LEU A 77 8.23 -9.51 -0.85
CA LEU A 77 7.69 -9.33 -2.21
C LEU A 77 8.81 -9.04 -3.23
N GLU A 78 9.82 -8.25 -2.87
CA GLU A 78 10.97 -7.99 -3.72
C GLU A 78 11.80 -9.26 -4.00
N THR A 79 11.93 -10.13 -3.02
CA THR A 79 12.69 -11.40 -3.15
C THR A 79 11.90 -12.43 -3.96
N ALA A 80 10.58 -12.46 -3.81
CA ALA A 80 9.70 -13.37 -4.53
C ALA A 80 9.43 -12.93 -5.98
N ALA A 81 9.76 -11.69 -6.35
CA ALA A 81 9.45 -11.17 -7.67
C ALA A 81 10.31 -11.81 -8.76
N VAL A 82 9.72 -12.74 -9.51
CA VAL A 82 10.35 -13.43 -10.64
C VAL A 82 10.10 -12.70 -11.98
N SER A 83 9.14 -11.77 -12.02
CA SER A 83 8.70 -11.09 -13.24
C SER A 83 8.29 -9.63 -12.98
N VAL A 84 8.46 -8.79 -14.00
CA VAL A 84 8.00 -7.39 -14.00
C VAL A 84 6.57 -7.39 -14.51
N ALA A 85 5.60 -7.11 -13.63
CA ALA A 85 4.22 -6.99 -14.05
C ALA A 85 4.03 -5.69 -14.87
N PRO A 86 3.29 -5.72 -16.00
CA PRO A 86 2.92 -4.50 -16.70
C PRO A 86 2.03 -3.65 -15.79
N MET A 87 2.18 -2.33 -15.92
CA MET A 87 1.26 -1.39 -15.32
C MET A 87 -0.13 -1.59 -15.94
N ALA A 88 -1.15 -1.75 -15.10
CA ALA A 88 -2.51 -1.75 -15.61
C ALA A 88 -2.84 -0.34 -16.13
N ASP A 89 -3.75 -0.22 -17.09
CA ASP A 89 -4.29 1.08 -17.47
C ASP A 89 -5.19 1.55 -16.32
N PRO A 90 -4.82 2.60 -15.56
CA PRO A 90 -5.58 2.99 -14.38
C PRO A 90 -6.86 3.72 -14.80
N ASP A 91 -8.00 3.36 -14.20
CA ASP A 91 -9.19 4.19 -14.30
C ASP A 91 -8.96 5.51 -13.55
N PRO A 92 -9.03 6.68 -14.20
CA PRO A 92 -8.84 7.98 -13.54
C PRO A 92 -9.88 8.27 -12.45
N ALA A 93 -10.99 7.52 -12.39
CA ALA A 93 -11.99 7.63 -11.33
C ALA A 93 -11.61 6.84 -10.06
N SER A 94 -10.68 5.89 -10.13
CA SER A 94 -10.26 5.09 -8.97
C SER A 94 -9.46 5.92 -7.97
N ALA A 95 -9.61 5.60 -6.69
CA ALA A 95 -8.85 6.27 -5.64
C ALA A 95 -7.35 5.98 -5.76
N ALA A 96 -6.52 7.03 -5.73
CA ALA A 96 -5.07 6.88 -5.67
C ALA A 96 -4.55 6.74 -4.23
N TYR A 97 -5.24 7.38 -3.27
CA TYR A 97 -4.84 7.38 -1.88
C TYR A 97 -6.02 7.64 -0.93
N VAL A 98 -5.82 7.24 0.32
CA VAL A 98 -6.66 7.64 1.46
C VAL A 98 -5.77 8.28 2.51
N ILE A 99 -6.11 9.48 2.99
CA ILE A 99 -5.33 10.20 4.01
C ILE A 99 -6.26 10.57 5.16
N TYR A 100 -5.92 10.11 6.37
CA TYR A 100 -6.63 10.47 7.59
C TYR A 100 -6.15 11.81 8.12
N THR A 101 -7.09 12.68 8.43
CA THR A 101 -6.83 13.96 9.08
C THR A 101 -7.09 13.86 10.59
N SER A 102 -6.67 14.88 11.35
CA SER A 102 -7.02 15.00 12.76
C SER A 102 -8.50 15.40 12.86
N GLY A 103 -9.40 14.41 12.85
CA GLY A 103 -10.81 14.66 13.11
C GLY A 103 -10.97 15.29 14.49
N SER A 104 -11.59 16.46 14.58
CA SER A 104 -12.05 17.03 15.85
C SER A 104 -13.43 16.46 16.16
N THR A 105 -13.48 15.27 16.75
CA THR A 105 -14.72 14.70 17.29
C THR A 105 -14.79 14.94 18.79
#